data_AF-A0A3D3UTY2-F1
#
_entry.id   AF-A0A3D3UTY2-F1
#
_cell.length_a   1.000
_cell.length_b   1.000
_cell.length_c   1.000
_cell.angle_alpha   90.00
_cell.angle_beta   90.00
_cell.angle_gamma   90.00
#
_symmetry.space_group_name_H-M   'P 1'
#
loop_
_entity.id
_entity.type
_entity.pdbx_description
1 polymer ?
#
loop_
_entity_poly.entity_id
_entity_poly.type
_entity_poly.pdbx_seq_one_letter_code
_entity_poly.pdbx_strand_id
1 'polypeptide(L)' 'MVHDDPAAANINTWTEWMIPLQAFADQGINLTNVDRIAIGIGTRGNTTVSGGSGKMFIDDVRLYRQVREP' A
#
# COMPACT_ATOMS: atom_id res chain seq x y z
N MET A 1 -2.06 7.44 -2.32
CA MET A 1 -3.06 6.36 -2.51
C MET A 1 -3.36 5.71 -1.16
N VAL A 2 -4.63 5.59 -0.82
CA VAL A 2 -5.16 4.80 0.31
C VAL A 2 -5.69 3.49 -0.29
N HIS A 3 -5.68 2.38 0.45
CA HIS A 3 -6.37 1.18 -0.03
C HIS A 3 -7.88 1.47 -0.07
N ASP A 4 -8.52 1.24 -1.23
CA ASP A 4 -9.91 1.70 -1.46
C ASP A 4 -10.94 0.99 -0.55
N ASP A 5 -10.61 -0.20 -0.04
CA ASP A 5 -11.45 -0.90 0.94
C ASP A 5 -11.18 -0.41 2.37
N PRO A 6 -12.15 0.27 3.02
CA PRO A 6 -12.01 0.73 4.40
C PRO A 6 -11.99 -0.42 5.43
N ALA A 7 -12.41 -1.62 5.06
CA ALA A 7 -12.40 -2.80 5.93
C ALA A 7 -11.14 -3.67 5.77
N ALA A 8 -10.17 -3.27 4.93
CA ALA A 8 -8.99 -4.08 4.62
C ALA A 8 -8.19 -4.51 5.85
N ALA A 9 -8.15 -3.69 6.90
CA ALA A 9 -7.48 -4.02 8.17
C ALA A 9 -8.24 -5.03 9.05
N ASN A 10 -9.50 -5.34 8.74
CA ASN A 10 -10.34 -6.29 9.47
C ASN A 10 -10.37 -7.69 8.83
N ILE A 11 -9.73 -7.84 7.67
CA ILE A 11 -9.66 -9.13 6.97
C ILE A 11 -8.68 -10.03 7.73
N ASN A 12 -9.16 -11.22 8.12
CA ASN A 12 -8.38 -12.19 8.90
C ASN A 12 -7.69 -13.27 8.05
N THR A 13 -7.73 -13.12 6.73
CA THR A 13 -7.06 -13.98 5.75
C THR A 13 -6.01 -13.19 4.97
N TRP A 14 -4.95 -13.85 4.51
CA TRP A 14 -3.97 -13.24 3.62
C TRP A 14 -4.63 -12.70 2.36
N THR A 15 -4.35 -11.44 2.06
CA THR A 15 -4.88 -10.72 0.89
C THR A 15 -3.71 -10.11 0.14
N GLU A 16 -3.52 -10.49 -1.12
CA GLU A 16 -2.49 -9.88 -1.97
C GLU A 16 -2.96 -8.50 -2.42
N TRP A 17 -2.10 -7.49 -2.26
CA TRP A 17 -2.33 -6.14 -2.75
C TRP A 17 -1.49 -5.88 -3.99
N MET A 18 -2.12 -5.95 -5.16
CA MET A 18 -1.50 -5.52 -6.41
C MET A 18 -1.73 -4.02 -6.63
N ILE A 19 -0.71 -3.21 -6.34
CA ILE A 19 -0.79 -1.75 -6.48
C ILE A 19 -0.10 -1.32 -7.80
N PRO A 20 -0.82 -0.80 -8.79
CA PRO A 20 -0.21 -0.32 -10.04
C PRO A 20 0.76 0.83 -9.77
N LEU A 21 1.99 0.74 -10.32
CA LEU A 21 2.97 1.81 -10.16
C LEU A 21 2.49 3.15 -10.74
N GLN A 22 1.59 3.10 -11.73
CA GLN A 22 0.96 4.28 -12.32
C GLN A 22 0.26 5.15 -11.26
N ALA A 23 -0.36 4.55 -10.24
CA ALA A 23 -1.02 5.32 -9.18
C ALA A 23 -0.06 6.23 -8.40
N PHE A 24 1.23 5.89 -8.33
CA PHE A 24 2.27 6.74 -7.76
C PHE A 24 2.79 7.77 -8.76
N ALA A 25 2.96 7.39 -10.04
CA ALA A 25 3.35 8.30 -11.10
C ALA A 25 2.33 9.43 -11.30
N ASP A 26 1.04 9.13 -11.18
CA ASP A 26 -0.07 10.09 -11.26
C ASP A 26 -0.02 11.13 -10.11
N GLN A 27 0.67 10.81 -9.00
CA GLN A 27 0.94 11.73 -7.90
C GLN A 27 2.27 12.50 -8.09
N GLY A 28 2.94 12.35 -9.23
CA GLY A 28 4.20 13.04 -9.55
C GLY A 28 5.46 12.35 -9.01
N ILE A 29 5.38 11.10 -8.54
CA ILE A 29 6.55 10.36 -8.05
C ILE A 29 7.43 9.92 -9.23
N ASN A 30 8.72 10.24 -9.17
CA ASN A 30 9.71 9.73 -10.12
C ASN A 30 10.04 8.26 -9.83
N LEU A 31 9.38 7.35 -10.56
CA LEU A 31 9.57 5.90 -10.41
C LEU A 31 10.98 5.40 -10.77
N THR A 32 11.80 6.22 -11.43
CA THR A 32 13.20 5.85 -11.73
C THR A 32 14.16 6.14 -10.58
N ASN A 33 13.70 6.83 -9.54
CA ASN A 33 14.53 7.26 -8.41
C ASN A 33 13.74 7.15 -7.09
N VAL A 34 13.60 5.93 -6.57
CA VAL A 34 12.85 5.63 -5.35
C VAL A 34 13.78 5.03 -4.31
N ASP A 35 14.00 5.76 -3.22
CA ASP A 35 14.91 5.31 -2.15
C ASP A 35 14.18 4.51 -1.06
N ARG A 36 12.90 4.80 -0.83
CA ARG A 36 12.14 4.29 0.32
C ARG A 36 10.69 4.02 -0.02
N ILE A 37 10.18 2.94 0.56
CA ILE A 37 8.76 2.61 0.61
C ILE A 37 8.30 2.66 2.06
N ALA A 38 7.05 3.07 2.27
CA ALA A 38 6.44 3.09 3.60
C ALA A 38 5.04 2.49 3.51
N ILE A 39 4.74 1.59 4.45
CA ILE A 39 3.40 1.03 4.64
C ILE A 39 2.88 1.59 5.96
N GLY A 40 1.75 2.28 5.91
CA GLY A 40 1.09 2.87 7.07
C GLY A 40 -0.34 2.38 7.17
N ILE A 41 -0.83 2.25 8.40
CA ILE A 41 -2.23 1.90 8.69
C ILE A 41 -2.90 3.14 9.27
N GLY A 42 -4.07 3.49 8.75
CA GLY A 42 -4.81 4.68 9.14
C GLY A 42 -4.41 5.94 8.36
N THR A 43 -4.70 7.10 8.94
CA THR A 43 -4.52 8.39 8.26
C THR A 43 -3.10 8.93 8.46
N ARG A 44 -2.39 9.14 7.36
CA ARG A 44 -1.03 9.73 7.38
C ARG A 44 -1.05 11.10 8.06
N GLY A 45 -0.21 11.29 9.08
CA GLY A 45 -0.10 12.55 9.83
C GLY A 45 -1.12 12.71 10.97
N ASN A 46 -2.08 11.80 11.11
CA ASN A 46 -3.03 11.78 12.22
C ASN A 46 -2.74 10.57 13.13
N THR A 47 -1.64 10.64 13.90
CA THR A 47 -1.21 9.57 14.81
C THR A 47 -1.84 9.67 16.19
N THR A 48 -2.61 10.72 16.48
CA THR A 48 -3.11 11.05 17.83
C THR A 48 -4.56 10.65 18.07
N VAL A 49 -5.33 10.33 17.02
CA VAL A 49 -6.72 9.86 17.15
C VAL A 49 -6.72 8.33 17.19
N SER A 50 -7.02 7.75 18.36
CA SER A 50 -7.11 6.30 18.51
C SER A 50 -8.37 5.77 17.81
N GLY A 51 -8.21 5.09 16.67
CA GLY A 51 -9.30 4.41 15.96
C GLY A 51 -9.43 2.92 16.28
N GLY A 52 -8.42 2.32 16.91
CA GLY A 52 -8.33 0.89 17.23
C GLY A 52 -6.87 0.45 17.45
N SER A 53 -6.65 -0.78 17.93
CA SER A 53 -5.33 -1.38 18.08
C SER A 53 -5.35 -2.82 17.56
N GLY A 54 -4.22 -3.30 17.04
CA GLY A 54 -4.15 -4.63 16.45
C GLY A 54 -2.74 -5.04 16.04
N LYS A 55 -2.63 -6.24 15.46
CA LYS A 55 -1.39 -6.79 14.91
C LYS A 55 -1.61 -7.10 13.44
N MET A 56 -0.69 -6.65 12.60
CA MET A 56 -0.69 -6.95 11.16
C MET A 56 0.59 -7.70 10.79
N PHE A 57 0.46 -8.61 9.83
CA PHE A 57 1.58 -9.29 9.19
C PHE A 57 1.64 -8.86 7.74
N ILE A 58 2.86 -8.62 7.24
CA ILE A 58 3.13 -8.16 5.88
C ILE A 58 4.27 -9.02 5.36
N ASP A 59 4.12 -9.59 4.18
CA ASP A 59 5.13 -10.42 3.53
C ASP A 59 5.07 -10.23 2.00
N ASP A 60 6.00 -10.83 1.26
CA ASP A 60 6.04 -10.88 -0.21
C ASP A 60 5.99 -9.48 -0.89
N VAL A 61 6.63 -8.48 -0.28
CA VAL A 61 6.75 -7.14 -0.87
C VAL A 61 7.70 -7.19 -2.06
N ARG A 62 7.13 -7.16 -3.28
CA ARG A 62 7.88 -7.32 -4.53
C ARG A 62 7.36 -6.43 -5.65
N LEU A 63 8.27 -6.06 -6.55
CA LEU A 63 7.93 -5.42 -7.82
C LEU A 63 7.71 -6.50 -8.88
N TYR A 64 6.54 -6.46 -9.50
CA TYR A 64 6.28 -7.24 -10.70
C TYR A 64 6.50 -6.38 -11.93
N ARG A 65 7.20 -6.94 -12.92
CA ARG A 65 7.21 -6.36 -14.25
C ARG A 65 5.81 -6.52 -14.84
N GLN A 66 5.22 -5.44 -15.36
CA GLN A 66 4.03 -5.58 -16.20
C GLN A 66 4.35 -6.55 -17.32
N VAL A 67 3.66 -7.69 -17.36
CA VAL A 67 3.65 -8.55 -18.53
C VAL A 67 3.10 -7.67 -19.65
N ARG A 68 3.93 -7.40 -20.67
CA ARG A 68 3.40 -6.76 -21.88
C ARG A 68 2.44 -7.76 -22.47
N GLU A 69 1.15 -7.43 -22.51
CA GLU A 69 0.25 -8.16 -23.39
C GLU A 69 0.79 -8.02 -24.83
N PRO A 70 0.91 -9.14 -25.58
CA PRO A 70 1.47 -9.14 -26.92
C PRO A 70 0.65 -8.31 -27.92
#